data_AF-A0A9E2HZX0-F1
#
_entry.id   AF-A0A9E2HZX0-F1
#
_cell.length_a   1.000
_cell.length_b   1.000
_cell.length_c   1.000
_cell.angle_alpha   90.00
_cell.angle_beta   90.00
_cell.angle_gamma   90.00
#
_symmetry.space_group_name_H-M   'P 1'
#
loop_
_entity.id
_entity.type
_entity.pdbx_description
1 polymer ?
#
loop_
_entity_poly.entity_id
_entity_poly.type
_entity_poly.pdbx_seq_one_letter_code
_entity_poly.pdbx_strand_id
1 'polypeptide(L)'
;MIDLKLLQKDFDFVSSQLQRKGVGLEIIESIKEKNETLKKAKAAYENAQADQNEMSKLFGLYKREGKDTAELKEKVDANKIKVAELQDKQREAEEALTTVIM
;
A
#
# COMPACT_ATOMS: atom_id res chain seq x y z
N MET A 1 -1.42 17.62 14.14
CA MET A 1 -1.30 16.49 13.20
C MET A 1 -1.64 15.21 13.95
N ILE A 2 -2.62 14.44 13.45
CA ILE A 2 -2.99 13.14 14.04
C ILE A 2 -1.85 12.14 13.79
N ASP A 3 -1.53 11.30 14.77
CA ASP A 3 -0.56 10.23 14.59
C ASP A 3 -1.13 9.18 13.62
N LEU A 4 -0.63 9.21 12.39
CA LEU A 4 -1.06 8.37 11.28
C LEU A 4 -0.73 6.89 11.52
N LYS A 5 0.36 6.59 12.24
CA LYS A 5 0.73 5.23 12.64
C LYS A 5 -0.23 4.70 13.69
N LEU A 6 -0.58 5.54 14.67
CA LEU A 6 -1.56 5.18 15.68
C LEU A 6 -2.95 4.98 15.07
N LEU A 7 -3.37 5.84 14.13
CA LEU A 7 -4.64 5.70 13.39
C LEU A 7 -4.71 4.40 12.58
N GLN A 8 -3.60 4.00 11.94
CA GLN A 8 -3.54 2.74 11.19
C GLN A 8 -3.61 1.51 12.11
N LYS A 9 -3.04 1.61 13.31
CA LYS A 9 -2.98 0.52 14.29
C LYS A 9 -4.26 0.37 15.11
N ASP A 10 -4.84 1.48 15.55
CA ASP A 10 -5.95 1.51 16.50
C ASP A 10 -6.92 2.65 16.16
N PHE A 11 -7.76 2.40 15.15
CA PHE A 11 -8.75 3.35 14.68
C PHE A 11 -9.82 3.65 15.74
N ASP A 12 -10.22 2.66 16.52
CA ASP A 12 -11.27 2.80 17.53
C ASP A 12 -10.82 3.74 18.65
N PHE A 13 -9.57 3.60 19.11
CA PHE A 13 -8.99 4.52 20.07
C PHE A 13 -8.93 5.96 19.51
N VAL A 14 -8.41 6.15 18.30
CA VAL A 14 -8.26 7.49 17.72
C VAL A 14 -9.62 8.13 17.43
N SER A 15 -10.57 7.37 16.86
CA SER A 15 -11.93 7.87 16.59
C SER A 15 -12.64 8.29 17.88
N SER A 16 -12.50 7.54 18.98
CA SER A 16 -13.06 7.93 20.28
C SER A 16 -12.49 9.26 20.79
N GLN A 17 -11.20 9.52 20.55
CA GLN A 17 -10.57 10.80 20.91
C GLN A 17 -11.05 11.94 20.01
N LEU A 18 -11.23 11.69 18.72
CA LEU A 18 -11.75 12.67 17.77
C LEU A 18 -13.20 13.05 18.09
N GLN A 19 -14.05 12.07 18.43
CA GLN A 19 -15.42 12.33 18.88
C GLN A 19 -15.44 13.21 20.14
N ARG A 20 -14.60 12.91 21.14
CA ARG A 20 -14.48 13.74 22.36
C ARG A 20 -14.02 15.17 22.08
N LYS A 21 -13.27 15.37 20.99
CA LYS A 21 -12.83 16.69 20.52
C LYS A 21 -13.87 17.40 19.64
N GLY A 22 -15.05 16.80 19.44
CA GLY A 22 -16.15 17.37 18.67
C GLY A 22 -16.02 17.18 17.15
N VAL A 23 -15.18 16.25 16.68
CA VAL A 23 -15.11 15.91 15.26
C VAL A 23 -16.41 15.18 14.87
N GLY A 24 -17.05 15.66 13.79
CA GLY A 24 -18.30 15.10 13.30
C GLY A 24 -18.16 13.65 12.84
N LEU A 25 -19.24 12.87 12.98
CA LEU A 25 -19.27 11.46 12.57
C LEU A 25 -18.93 11.27 11.09
N GLU A 26 -19.39 12.16 10.21
CA GLU A 26 -19.10 12.13 8.78
C GLU A 26 -17.59 12.21 8.47
N ILE A 27 -16.85 13.04 9.23
CA ILE A 27 -15.39 13.16 9.09
C ILE A 27 -14.72 11.87 9.56
N ILE A 28 -15.20 11.29 10.67
CA ILE A 28 -14.65 10.06 11.22
C ILE A 28 -14.87 8.87 10.27
N GLU A 29 -16.04 8.79 9.64
CA GLU A 29 -16.33 7.79 8.59
C GLU A 29 -15.42 7.98 7.38
N SER A 30 -15.25 9.22 6.90
CA SER A 30 -14.31 9.55 5.82
C SER A 30 -12.87 9.14 6.15
N ILE A 31 -12.41 9.39 7.38
CA ILE A 31 -11.09 8.94 7.86
C ILE A 31 -11.02 7.40 7.83
N LYS A 32 -12.08 6.69 8.27
CA LYS A 32 -12.14 5.23 8.28
C LYS A 32 -11.96 4.66 6.87
N GLU A 33 -12.74 5.15 5.92
CA GLU A 33 -12.71 4.70 4.53
C GLU A 33 -11.35 4.93 3.88
N LYS A 34 -10.75 6.11 4.10
CA LYS A 34 -9.43 6.46 3.57
C LYS A 34 -8.32 5.63 4.22
N ASN A 35 -8.43 5.36 5.52
CA ASN A 35 -7.47 4.50 6.23
C ASN A 35 -7.53 3.05 5.71
N GLU A 36 -8.72 2.50 5.50
CA GLU A 36 -8.89 1.16 4.93
C GLU A 36 -8.39 1.08 3.47
N THR A 37 -8.61 2.13 2.68
CA THR A 37 -8.08 2.24 1.32
C THR A 37 -6.55 2.23 1.33
N LEU A 38 -5.93 3.01 2.21
CA LEU A 38 -4.48 3.07 2.38
C LEU A 38 -3.89 1.72 2.84
N LYS A 39 -4.53 1.03 3.78
CA LYS A 39 -4.11 -0.32 4.21
C LYS A 39 -4.12 -1.30 3.04
N LYS A 40 -5.19 -1.31 2.23
CA LYS A 40 -5.29 -2.18 1.05
C LYS A 40 -4.23 -1.85 0.01
N ALA A 41 -3.98 -0.56 -0.25
CA ALA A 41 -2.97 -0.12 -1.20
C ALA A 41 -1.55 -0.52 -0.74
N LYS A 42 -1.23 -0.32 0.56
CA LYS A 42 0.04 -0.76 1.16
C LYS A 42 0.25 -2.26 1.02
N ALA A 43 -0.75 -3.06 1.40
CA ALA A 43 -0.65 -4.52 1.32
C ALA A 43 -0.46 -4.99 -0.14
N ALA A 44 -1.18 -4.38 -1.09
CA ALA A 44 -1.02 -4.70 -2.51
C ALA A 44 0.38 -4.37 -3.03
N TYR A 45 0.91 -3.18 -2.68
CA TYR A 45 2.26 -2.77 -3.03
C TYR A 45 3.32 -3.70 -2.44
N GLU A 46 3.23 -4.03 -1.14
CA GLU A 46 4.15 -4.93 -0.46
C GLU A 46 4.16 -6.33 -1.07
N ASN A 47 2.99 -6.88 -1.41
CA ASN A 47 2.87 -8.16 -2.10
C ASN A 47 3.51 -8.12 -3.49
N ALA A 48 3.20 -7.11 -4.31
CA ALA A 48 3.79 -6.98 -5.64
C ALA A 48 5.32 -6.80 -5.59
N GLN A 49 5.83 -6.11 -4.57
CA GLN A 49 7.26 -5.95 -4.35
C GLN A 49 7.94 -7.26 -3.92
N ALA A 50 7.26 -8.07 -3.09
CA ALA A 50 7.74 -9.40 -2.72
C ALA A 50 7.80 -10.32 -3.94
N ASP A 51 6.72 -10.34 -4.74
CA ASP A 51 6.63 -11.08 -6.01
C ASP A 51 7.75 -10.67 -6.98
N GLN A 52 8.04 -9.36 -7.08
CA GLN A 52 9.13 -8.84 -7.91
C GLN A 52 10.48 -9.42 -7.50
N ASN A 53 10.74 -9.44 -6.19
CA ASN A 53 12.00 -9.91 -5.64
C ASN A 53 12.18 -11.42 -5.86
N GLU A 54 11.10 -12.19 -5.71
CA GLU A 54 11.10 -13.63 -5.97
C GLU A 54 11.35 -13.94 -7.45
N MET A 55 10.60 -13.30 -8.35
CA MET A 55 10.75 -13.48 -9.80
C MET A 55 12.15 -13.07 -10.28
N SER A 56 12.71 -11.99 -9.73
CA SER A 56 14.06 -11.52 -10.09
C SER A 56 15.15 -12.50 -9.65
N LYS A 57 14.99 -13.14 -8.48
CA LYS A 57 15.88 -14.21 -8.02
C LYS A 57 15.80 -15.43 -8.93
N LEU A 58 14.59 -15.87 -9.27
CA LEU A 58 14.36 -17.02 -10.15
C LEU A 58 14.95 -16.77 -11.55
N PHE A 59 14.79 -15.55 -12.08
CA PHE A 59 15.33 -15.14 -13.37
C PHE A 59 16.86 -15.23 -13.40
N GLY A 60 17.53 -14.74 -12.35
CA GLY A 60 18.99 -14.85 -12.21
C GLY A 60 19.47 -16.31 -12.14
N LEU A 61 18.72 -17.18 -11.46
CA LEU A 61 19.01 -18.61 -11.39
C LEU A 61 18.89 -19.28 -12.76
N TYR A 62 17.78 -19.06 -13.48
CA TYR A 62 17.56 -19.67 -14.79
C TYR A 62 18.59 -19.23 -15.82
N LYS A 63 18.95 -17.94 -15.79
CA LYS A 63 20.01 -17.41 -16.65
C LYS A 63 21.38 -18.07 -16.37
N ARG A 64 21.69 -18.38 -15.11
CA ARG A 64 22.92 -19.09 -14.73
C ARG A 64 22.90 -20.55 -15.18
N GLU A 65 21.74 -21.19 -15.12
CA GLU A 65 21.54 -22.59 -15.52
C GLU A 65 21.38 -22.77 -17.04
N GLY A 66 21.42 -21.69 -17.83
CA GLY A 66 21.23 -21.74 -19.28
C GLY A 66 19.81 -22.13 -19.70
N LYS A 67 18.82 -21.97 -18.81
CA LYS A 67 17.41 -22.23 -19.08
C LYS A 67 16.78 -21.09 -19.90
N ASP A 68 15.68 -21.38 -20.57
CA ASP A 68 14.87 -20.35 -21.21
C ASP A 68 14.28 -19.40 -20.14
N THR A 69 14.34 -18.11 -20.44
CA THR A 69 13.91 -17.03 -19.54
C THR A 69 12.94 -16.06 -20.22
N ALA A 70 12.50 -16.30 -21.46
CA ALA A 70 11.61 -15.39 -22.17
C ALA A 70 10.32 -15.10 -21.39
N GLU A 71 9.57 -16.14 -21.01
CA GLU A 71 8.32 -15.98 -20.25
C GLU A 71 8.55 -15.34 -18.86
N LEU A 72 9.65 -15.70 -18.19
CA LEU A 72 9.95 -15.17 -16.86
C LEU A 72 10.36 -13.70 -16.93
N LYS A 73 11.04 -13.28 -18.01
CA LYS A 73 11.38 -11.89 -18.28
C LYS A 73 10.11 -11.05 -18.46
N GLU A 74 9.16 -11.52 -19.25
CA GLU A 74 7.88 -10.82 -19.46
C GLU A 74 7.13 -10.64 -18.14
N LYS A 75 7.07 -11.67 -17.29
CA LYS A 75 6.45 -11.59 -15.96
C LYS A 75 7.18 -10.58 -15.05
N VAL A 76 8.52 -10.60 -15.04
CA VAL A 76 9.35 -9.66 -14.27
C VAL A 76 9.09 -8.22 -14.71
N ASP A 77 9.01 -7.96 -16.01
CA ASP A 77 8.83 -6.61 -16.53
C ASP A 77 7.38 -6.12 -16.36
N ALA A 78 6.38 -6.99 -16.53
CA ALA A 78 4.99 -6.67 -16.21
C ALA A 78 4.80 -6.35 -14.72
N ASN A 79 5.44 -7.12 -13.82
CA ASN A 79 5.31 -6.88 -12.40
C ASN A 79 6.03 -5.59 -11.95
N LYS A 80 7.12 -5.16 -12.61
CA LYS A 80 7.72 -3.85 -12.34
C LYS A 80 6.75 -2.70 -12.59
N ILE A 81 6.00 -2.77 -13.69
CA ILE A 81 4.97 -1.77 -14.02
C ILE A 81 3.90 -1.76 -12.92
N LYS A 82 3.41 -2.94 -12.55
CA LYS A 82 2.42 -3.10 -11.46
C LYS A 82 2.92 -2.55 -10.12
N VAL A 83 4.19 -2.77 -9.77
CA VAL A 83 4.79 -2.23 -8.54
C VAL A 83 4.79 -0.70 -8.57
N ALA A 84 5.16 -0.08 -9.69
CA ALA A 84 5.13 1.37 -9.82
C ALA A 84 3.71 1.94 -9.68
N GLU A 85 2.73 1.33 -10.37
CA GLU A 85 1.32 1.74 -10.27
C GLU A 85 0.77 1.61 -8.83
N LEU A 86 1.13 0.53 -8.13
CA LEU A 86 0.69 0.32 -6.74
C LEU A 86 1.40 1.25 -5.77
N GLN A 87 2.64 1.63 -6.04
CA GLN A 87 3.37 2.64 -5.27
C GLN A 87 2.67 3.99 -5.37
N ASP A 88 2.26 4.40 -6.57
CA ASP A 88 1.56 5.66 -6.78
C ASP A 88 0.17 5.62 -6.12
N LYS A 89 -0.59 4.53 -6.27
CA LYS A 89 -1.87 4.35 -5.56
C LYS A 89 -1.73 4.41 -4.04
N GLN A 90 -0.65 3.85 -3.49
CA GLN A 90 -0.37 3.95 -2.07
C GLN A 90 -0.13 5.42 -1.65
N ARG A 91 0.66 6.16 -2.42
CA ARG A 91 0.93 7.58 -2.17
C ARG A 91 -0.33 8.42 -2.24
N GLU A 92 -1.14 8.26 -3.28
CA GLU A 92 -2.42 8.96 -3.43
C GLU A 92 -3.36 8.67 -2.25
N ALA A 93 -3.44 7.41 -1.80
CA ALA A 93 -4.25 7.06 -0.64
C ALA A 93 -3.73 7.69 0.67
N GLU A 94 -2.40 7.81 0.80
CA GLU A 94 -1.75 8.45 1.94
C GLU A 94 -2.00 9.96 1.96
N GLU A 95 -1.86 10.62 0.82
CA GLU A 95 -2.18 12.04 0.65
C GLU A 95 -3.67 12.32 0.90
N ALA A 96 -4.55 11.48 0.36
CA ALA A 96 -5.98 11.60 0.54
C ALA A 96 -6.38 11.48 2.02
N LEU A 97 -5.78 10.56 2.76
CA LEU A 97 -5.99 10.42 4.20
C LEU A 97 -5.42 11.63 4.96
N THR A 98 -4.19 12.02 4.64
CA THR A 98 -3.46 13.13 5.26
C THR A 98 -4.23 14.45 5.15
N THR A 99 -4.87 14.70 4.01
CA THR A 99 -5.68 15.90 3.75
C THR A 99 -6.89 16.01 4.69
N VAL A 100 -7.44 14.89 5.17
CA VAL A 100 -8.62 14.90 6.07
C VAL A 100 -8.24 15.07 7.54
N ILE A 101 -7.01 14.69 7.91
CA ILE A 101 -6.53 14.66 9.30
C ILE A 101 -5.62 15.85 9.68
N MET A 102 -5.24 16.68 8.70
CA MET A 102 -4.55 17.96 8.89
C MET A 102 -5.53 19.11 8.98
#